data_AF-A0A417ISU1-F1
#
_entry.id   AF-A0A417ISU1-F1
#
_cell.length_a   1.000
_cell.length_b   1.000
_cell.length_c   1.000
_cell.angle_alpha   90.00
_cell.angle_beta   90.00
_cell.angle_gamma   90.00
#
_symmetry.space_group_name_H-M   'P 1'
#
loop_
_entity.id
_entity.type
_entity.pdbx_description
1 polymer ?
#
loop_
_entity_poly.entity_id
_entity_poly.type
_entity_poly.pdbx_seq_one_letter_code
_entity_poly.pdbx_strand_id
1 'polypeptide(L)'
;MKKISQIETGGRFLYGGVEWVKLYAGDGTVAISAEPVFERAFDEDNKNDWRSSSLRRELNGAFLDALVAEGADRAAFLDWESDLTADDGMTDYGTATDKIALLSDKLYRMFRGIIPRVDAWCWNLTPWTCEAPYSYDVRAVYSSGAMLWNHAYYGNNGVRPLCYLKSEILVSVPGEDDEEKNVEVAEEDRAQLVLIASDRILNALNEYPVEVWGEALGATVASLFTSKQDAAQIAQEDKDKAAEV
;
A
#
# COMPACT_ATOMS: atom_id res chain seq x y z
N MET A 1 -2.96 11.93 -7.67
CA MET A 1 -3.61 12.00 -6.33
C MET A 1 -5.07 11.54 -6.42
N LYS A 2 -5.56 10.75 -5.45
CA LYS A 2 -6.94 10.25 -5.37
C LYS A 2 -7.53 10.49 -3.99
N LYS A 3 -8.87 10.49 -3.87
CA LYS A 3 -9.51 10.46 -2.55
C LYS A 3 -9.30 9.10 -1.90
N ILE A 4 -9.02 9.06 -0.61
CA ILE A 4 -8.84 7.79 0.11
C ILE A 4 -10.10 6.90 0.10
N SER A 5 -11.29 7.52 -0.02
CA SER A 5 -12.55 6.80 -0.21
C SER A 5 -12.59 5.96 -1.49
N GLN A 6 -11.83 6.32 -2.52
CA GLN A 6 -11.77 5.63 -3.82
C GLN A 6 -10.77 4.46 -3.84
N ILE A 7 -9.93 4.34 -2.81
CA ILE A 7 -8.99 3.21 -2.69
C ILE A 7 -9.74 2.00 -2.16
N GLU A 8 -9.54 0.83 -2.76
CA GLU A 8 -10.17 -0.40 -2.30
C GLU A 8 -9.57 -0.88 -0.95
N THR A 9 -10.33 -1.66 -0.19
CA THR A 9 -9.80 -2.33 1.01
C THR A 9 -8.62 -3.24 0.64
N GLY A 10 -7.52 -3.14 1.39
CA GLY A 10 -6.24 -3.76 1.07
C GLY A 10 -5.35 -2.94 0.13
N GLY A 11 -5.89 -1.86 -0.46
CA GLY A 11 -5.13 -0.92 -1.30
C GLY A 11 -4.12 -0.11 -0.50
N ARG A 12 -3.02 0.27 -1.17
CA ARG A 12 -1.91 1.05 -0.61
C ARG A 12 -2.01 2.52 -1.01
N PHE A 13 -1.53 3.41 -0.14
CA PHE A 13 -1.42 4.84 -0.42
C PHE A 13 -0.32 5.51 0.40
N LEU A 14 0.19 6.63 -0.11
CA LEU A 14 1.16 7.48 0.56
C LEU A 14 0.47 8.69 1.20
N TYR A 15 0.76 8.94 2.46
CA TYR A 15 0.30 10.11 3.19
C TYR A 15 1.25 10.45 4.35
N GLY A 16 1.71 11.70 4.43
CA GLY A 16 2.66 12.15 5.45
C GLY A 16 3.99 11.38 5.41
N GLY A 17 4.52 11.10 4.22
CA GLY A 17 5.78 10.36 4.05
C GLY A 17 5.73 8.87 4.38
N VAL A 18 4.58 8.32 4.77
CA VAL A 18 4.40 6.90 5.11
C VAL A 18 3.49 6.23 4.08
N GLU A 19 3.82 4.98 3.74
CA GLU A 19 2.92 4.10 2.98
C GLU A 19 1.97 3.37 3.94
N TRP A 20 0.69 3.47 3.65
CA TRP A 20 -0.41 2.93 4.44
C TRP A 20 -1.19 1.89 3.64
N VAL A 21 -1.80 0.95 4.34
CA VAL A 21 -2.73 -0.05 3.81
C VAL A 21 -4.10 0.22 4.38
N LYS A 22 -5.10 0.41 3.51
CA LYS A 22 -6.50 0.59 3.90
C LYS A 22 -7.06 -0.72 4.47
N LEU A 23 -7.53 -0.71 5.72
CA LEU A 23 -8.10 -1.90 6.37
C LEU A 23 -9.62 -1.98 6.21
N TYR A 24 -10.33 -0.88 6.43
CA TYR A 24 -11.76 -0.79 6.15
C TYR A 24 -12.21 0.66 6.01
N ALA A 25 -13.40 0.86 5.43
CA ALA A 25 -14.07 2.14 5.31
C ALA A 25 -15.39 2.14 6.10
N GLY A 26 -15.64 3.23 6.84
CA GLY A 26 -16.90 3.60 7.49
C GLY A 26 -17.13 5.11 7.32
N ASP A 27 -17.44 5.82 8.39
CA ASP A 27 -17.50 7.31 8.39
C ASP A 27 -16.13 7.97 8.13
N GLY A 28 -15.05 7.17 8.23
CA GLY A 28 -13.67 7.48 7.89
C GLY A 28 -12.97 6.25 7.33
N THR A 29 -11.65 6.30 7.22
CA THR A 29 -10.82 5.19 6.75
C THR A 29 -9.82 4.77 7.81
N VAL A 30 -9.86 3.49 8.22
CA VAL A 30 -8.83 2.93 9.09
C VAL A 30 -7.70 2.36 8.23
N ALA A 31 -6.48 2.73 8.57
CA ALA A 31 -5.29 2.29 7.86
C ALA A 31 -4.15 1.92 8.82
N ILE A 32 -3.29 1.01 8.37
CA ILE A 32 -2.06 0.60 9.06
C ILE A 32 -0.85 0.90 8.19
N SER A 33 0.29 1.26 8.77
CA SER A 33 1.53 1.39 7.98
C SER A 33 1.87 0.05 7.30
N ALA A 34 2.32 0.12 6.04
CA ALA A 34 2.66 -1.06 5.26
C ALA A 34 3.88 -1.79 5.84
N GLU A 35 4.88 -1.02 6.28
CA GLU A 35 6.10 -1.44 6.94
C GLU A 35 6.19 -0.87 8.37
N PRO A 36 7.02 -1.42 9.28
CA PRO A 36 7.36 -0.75 10.53
C PRO A 36 8.05 0.58 10.24
N VAL A 37 7.62 1.65 10.91
CA VAL A 37 8.15 3.00 10.68
C VAL A 37 9.46 3.27 11.45
N PHE A 38 9.68 2.53 12.53
CA PHE A 38 10.91 2.48 13.33
C PHE A 38 10.83 1.32 14.34
N GLU A 39 11.93 1.04 15.02
CA GLU A 39 11.98 0.14 16.19
C GLU A 39 11.97 0.96 17.49
N ARG A 40 11.15 0.54 18.46
CA ARG A 40 11.05 1.20 19.77
C ARG A 40 10.50 0.23 20.81
N ALA A 41 10.79 0.47 22.08
CA ALA A 41 10.10 -0.19 23.18
C ALA A 41 8.62 0.20 23.15
N PHE A 42 7.74 -0.70 23.59
CA PHE A 42 6.34 -0.35 23.83
C PHE A 42 6.25 0.63 25.00
N ASP A 43 6.98 0.35 26.08
CA ASP A 43 7.11 1.24 27.21
C ASP A 43 8.49 1.13 27.87
N GLU A 44 9.11 2.28 28.13
CA GLU A 44 10.45 2.36 28.74
C GLU A 44 10.44 1.96 30.23
N ASP A 45 9.30 2.11 30.92
CA ASP A 45 9.11 1.67 32.30
C ASP A 45 8.64 0.20 32.38
N ASN A 46 8.64 -0.52 31.25
CA ASN A 46 8.18 -1.90 31.14
C ASN A 46 6.71 -2.11 31.55
N LYS A 47 5.80 -1.20 31.22
CA LYS A 47 4.36 -1.37 31.44
C LYS A 47 3.65 -1.76 30.16
N ASN A 48 2.71 -2.70 30.26
CA ASN A 48 1.87 -3.10 29.13
C ASN A 48 0.60 -2.22 28.96
N ASP A 49 0.36 -1.26 29.86
CA ASP A 49 -0.76 -0.32 29.75
C ASP A 49 -0.46 0.80 28.74
N TRP A 50 -1.04 0.67 27.55
CA TRP A 50 -0.93 1.64 26.44
C TRP A 50 -1.18 3.09 26.88
N ARG A 51 -2.13 3.33 27.80
CA ARG A 51 -2.53 4.69 28.19
C ARG A 51 -1.37 5.48 28.78
N SER A 52 -0.45 4.78 29.45
CA SER A 52 0.72 5.35 30.11
C SER A 52 2.03 5.14 29.35
N SER A 53 2.00 4.46 28.21
CA SER A 53 3.21 3.99 27.53
C SER A 53 4.02 5.12 26.90
N SER A 54 5.35 4.98 26.91
CA SER A 54 6.24 5.91 26.20
C SER A 54 5.99 5.94 24.70
N LEU A 55 5.64 4.79 24.08
CA LEU A 55 5.37 4.71 22.65
C LEU A 55 4.11 5.48 22.26
N ARG A 56 3.04 5.46 23.08
CA ARG A 56 1.83 6.25 22.83
C ARG A 56 2.13 7.73 22.73
N ARG A 57 2.96 8.24 23.65
CA ARG A 57 3.40 9.63 23.70
C ARG A 57 4.23 10.01 22.47
N GLU A 58 5.11 9.12 22.01
CA GLU A 58 5.90 9.36 20.80
C GLU A 58 5.01 9.38 19.54
N LEU A 59 4.11 8.40 19.39
CA LEU A 59 3.21 8.28 18.25
C LEU A 59 2.26 9.48 18.11
N ASN A 60 1.68 9.95 19.21
CA ASN A 60 0.73 11.08 19.20
C ASN A 60 1.41 12.45 19.37
N GLY A 61 2.74 12.47 19.55
CA GLY A 61 3.56 13.67 19.61
C GLY A 61 4.48 13.75 18.39
N ALA A 62 5.76 13.45 18.60
CA ALA A 62 6.81 13.65 17.61
C ALA A 62 6.56 12.96 16.26
N PHE A 63 5.99 11.75 16.26
CA PHE A 63 5.69 11.04 15.01
C PHE A 63 4.54 11.70 14.23
N LEU A 64 3.43 12.04 14.90
CA LEU A 64 2.33 12.76 14.26
C LEU A 64 2.78 14.14 13.74
N ASP A 65 3.65 14.83 14.49
CA ASP A 65 4.25 16.09 14.05
C ASP A 65 5.12 15.89 12.80
N ALA A 66 5.86 14.78 12.72
CA ALA A 66 6.64 14.43 11.52
C ALA A 66 5.75 14.15 10.30
N LEU A 67 4.63 13.42 10.46
CA LEU A 67 3.67 13.22 9.36
C LEU A 67 3.16 14.55 8.81
N VAL A 68 2.90 15.51 9.69
CA VAL A 68 2.44 16.86 9.32
C VAL A 68 3.53 17.66 8.62
N ALA A 69 4.79 17.54 9.08
CA ALA A 69 5.94 18.15 8.41
C ALA A 69 6.12 17.60 6.98
N GLU A 70 5.78 16.33 6.76
CA GLU A 70 5.76 15.66 5.45
C GLU A 70 4.46 15.92 4.65
N GLY A 71 3.67 16.93 5.03
CA GLY A 71 2.53 17.42 4.26
C GLY A 71 1.18 16.79 4.61
N ALA A 72 1.08 15.96 5.64
CA ALA A 72 -0.22 15.51 6.14
C ALA A 72 -0.99 16.65 6.84
N ASP A 73 -2.31 16.69 6.66
CA ASP A 73 -3.18 17.58 7.43
C ASP A 73 -3.42 16.97 8.81
N ARG A 74 -3.01 17.67 9.88
CA ARG A 74 -3.26 17.22 11.25
C ARG A 74 -4.74 16.97 11.52
N ALA A 75 -5.63 17.76 10.93
CA ALA A 75 -7.07 17.63 11.11
C ALA A 75 -7.68 16.47 10.33
N ALA A 76 -6.91 15.80 9.46
CA ALA A 76 -7.33 14.57 8.79
C ALA A 76 -7.31 13.37 9.72
N PHE A 77 -6.43 13.36 10.73
CA PHE A 77 -6.34 12.31 11.73
C PHE A 77 -7.46 12.47 12.77
N LEU A 78 -8.48 11.64 12.61
CA LEU A 78 -9.62 11.54 13.50
C LEU A 78 -9.23 10.77 14.76
N ASP A 79 -10.01 10.99 15.80
CA ASP A 79 -9.85 10.27 17.06
C ASP A 79 -10.33 8.82 16.89
N TRP A 80 -9.50 7.88 17.33
CA TRP A 80 -9.76 6.45 17.30
C TRP A 80 -9.80 5.91 18.73
N GLU A 81 -10.95 5.38 19.14
CA GLU A 81 -11.09 4.72 20.44
C GLU A 81 -10.69 3.24 20.32
N SER A 82 -9.64 2.86 21.03
CA SER A 82 -9.16 1.48 21.14
C SER A 82 -9.67 0.83 22.41
N ASP A 83 -10.19 -0.38 22.28
CA ASP A 83 -10.48 -1.30 23.38
C ASP A 83 -9.17 -1.94 23.87
N LEU A 84 -8.85 -1.75 25.15
CA LEU A 84 -7.64 -2.26 25.80
C LEU A 84 -7.90 -3.51 26.64
N THR A 85 -8.97 -4.26 26.31
CA THR A 85 -9.19 -5.60 26.86
C THR A 85 -7.94 -6.45 26.65
N ALA A 86 -7.42 -7.00 27.76
CA ALA A 86 -6.26 -7.88 27.78
C ALA A 86 -6.60 -9.26 27.19
N ASP A 87 -5.57 -10.02 26.82
CA ASP A 87 -5.76 -11.33 26.20
C ASP A 87 -6.39 -12.37 27.14
N ASP A 88 -6.15 -12.25 28.45
CA ASP A 88 -6.82 -13.05 29.48
C ASP A 88 -8.29 -12.62 29.73
N GLY A 89 -8.76 -11.58 29.04
CA GLY A 89 -10.13 -11.07 29.11
C GLY A 89 -10.34 -9.98 30.17
N MET A 90 -9.30 -9.54 30.89
CA MET A 90 -9.42 -8.42 31.83
C MET A 90 -9.66 -7.09 31.10
N THR A 91 -10.44 -6.21 31.72
CA THR A 91 -10.90 -4.95 31.11
C THR A 91 -10.52 -3.72 31.93
N ASP A 92 -9.69 -3.87 32.97
CA ASP A 92 -9.34 -2.81 33.92
C ASP A 92 -8.62 -1.61 33.28
N TYR A 93 -7.95 -1.82 32.14
CA TYR A 93 -7.36 -0.72 31.36
C TYR A 93 -8.40 0.07 30.53
N GLY A 94 -9.60 -0.46 30.30
CA GLY A 94 -10.69 0.25 29.63
C GLY A 94 -10.36 0.59 28.17
N THR A 95 -10.46 1.86 27.80
CA THR A 95 -10.23 2.35 26.43
C THR A 95 -9.15 3.45 26.38
N ALA A 96 -8.60 3.68 25.19
CA ALA A 96 -7.76 4.84 24.89
C ALA A 96 -8.21 5.50 23.58
N THR A 97 -8.30 6.82 23.58
CA THR A 97 -8.61 7.60 22.38
C THR A 97 -7.36 8.30 21.87
N ASP A 98 -6.95 7.99 20.65
CA ASP A 98 -5.69 8.46 20.04
C ASP A 98 -5.87 8.80 18.57
N LYS A 99 -4.99 9.64 18.02
CA LYS A 99 -4.92 9.89 16.56
C LYS A 99 -4.10 8.83 15.85
N ILE A 100 -3.06 8.37 16.54
CA ILE A 100 -2.18 7.29 16.12
C ILE A 100 -2.18 6.22 17.21
N ALA A 101 -2.65 5.03 16.88
CA ALA A 101 -2.73 3.88 17.78
C ALA A 101 -1.86 2.73 17.25
N LEU A 102 -1.95 1.57 17.91
CA LEU A 102 -1.49 0.29 17.37
C LEU A 102 -2.69 -0.62 17.06
N LEU A 103 -2.46 -1.61 16.22
CA LEU A 103 -3.47 -2.62 15.92
C LEU A 103 -3.62 -3.56 17.12
N SER A 104 -4.86 -3.88 17.52
CA SER A 104 -5.16 -4.90 18.53
C SER A 104 -5.24 -6.30 17.94
N ASP A 105 -5.15 -7.34 18.78
CA ASP A 105 -5.27 -8.74 18.36
C ASP A 105 -6.56 -9.02 17.59
N LYS A 106 -7.67 -8.43 18.04
CA LYS A 106 -8.97 -8.57 17.39
C LYS A 106 -8.96 -8.02 15.97
N LEU A 107 -8.43 -6.81 15.79
CA LEU A 107 -8.35 -6.17 14.47
C LEU A 107 -7.31 -6.88 13.59
N TYR A 108 -6.18 -7.27 14.15
CA TYR A 108 -5.16 -8.05 13.45
C TYR A 108 -5.72 -9.33 12.86
N ARG A 109 -6.44 -10.13 13.66
CA ARG A 109 -7.06 -11.37 13.19
C ARG A 109 -8.13 -11.11 12.12
N MET A 110 -8.90 -10.04 12.27
CA MET A 110 -9.94 -9.65 11.30
C MET A 110 -9.36 -9.28 9.94
N PHE A 111 -8.26 -8.52 9.92
CA PHE A 111 -7.64 -8.02 8.69
C PHE A 111 -6.40 -8.80 8.25
N ARG A 112 -6.14 -9.96 8.87
CA ARG A 112 -4.91 -10.74 8.63
C ARG A 112 -4.66 -11.08 7.16
N GLY A 113 -5.73 -11.24 6.38
CA GLY A 113 -5.65 -11.56 4.94
C GLY A 113 -5.15 -10.41 4.07
N ILE A 114 -5.27 -9.17 4.54
CA ILE A 114 -4.90 -7.96 3.79
C ILE A 114 -3.69 -7.22 4.38
N ILE A 115 -3.36 -7.46 5.66
CA ILE A 115 -2.17 -6.88 6.29
C ILE A 115 -0.91 -7.52 5.66
N PRO A 116 0.00 -6.71 5.08
CA PRO A 116 1.26 -7.21 4.55
C PRO A 116 2.10 -7.89 5.62
N ARG A 117 2.76 -9.00 5.24
CA ARG A 117 3.84 -9.57 6.03
C ARG A 117 5.06 -8.66 5.92
N VAL A 118 5.76 -8.49 7.02
CA VAL A 118 6.97 -7.69 7.12
C VAL A 118 8.07 -8.55 7.72
N ASP A 119 9.33 -8.30 7.36
CA ASP A 119 10.47 -9.05 7.91
C ASP A 119 10.92 -8.47 9.26
N ALA A 120 9.97 -8.30 10.18
CA ALA A 120 10.19 -7.73 11.49
C ALA A 120 9.19 -8.27 12.50
N TRP A 121 9.54 -8.24 13.78
CA TRP A 121 8.61 -8.48 14.87
C TRP A 121 7.98 -7.16 15.22
N CYS A 122 6.66 -7.05 15.17
CA CYS A 122 5.97 -5.79 15.41
C CYS A 122 5.15 -5.82 16.69
N TRP A 123 5.13 -4.71 17.40
CA TRP A 123 4.22 -4.55 18.53
C TRP A 123 2.75 -4.62 18.10
N ASN A 124 1.93 -5.12 19.00
CA ASN A 124 0.47 -5.08 18.94
C ASN A 124 -0.03 -4.39 20.22
N LEU A 125 -1.22 -3.80 20.16
CA LEU A 125 -1.81 -3.04 21.25
C LEU A 125 -2.20 -3.90 22.45
N THR A 126 -2.51 -5.18 22.25
CA THR A 126 -3.15 -6.03 23.26
C THR A 126 -2.18 -6.41 24.41
N PRO A 127 -2.49 -6.04 25.67
CA PRO A 127 -1.73 -6.48 26.83
C PRO A 127 -2.06 -7.93 27.21
N TRP A 128 -1.15 -8.60 27.94
CA TRP A 128 -1.38 -9.96 28.44
C TRP A 128 -2.47 -10.03 29.47
N THR A 129 -2.34 -9.17 30.48
CA THR A 129 -3.21 -9.07 31.64
C THR A 129 -3.15 -7.65 32.16
N CYS A 130 -4.13 -7.27 32.97
CA CYS A 130 -4.09 -6.05 33.77
C CYS A 130 -3.43 -6.27 35.15
N GLU A 131 -3.16 -7.52 35.55
CA GLU A 131 -2.63 -7.83 36.88
C GLU A 131 -1.12 -7.57 37.03
N ALA A 132 -0.74 -7.13 38.24
CA ALA A 132 0.63 -6.76 38.58
C ALA A 132 1.72 -7.81 38.25
N PRO A 133 1.56 -9.14 38.46
CA PRO A 133 2.68 -10.05 38.24
C PRO A 133 3.10 -10.18 36.77
N TYR A 134 2.29 -9.72 35.81
CA TYR A 134 2.61 -9.78 34.37
C TYR A 134 2.17 -8.54 33.59
N SER A 135 2.01 -7.40 34.27
CA SER A 135 1.66 -6.07 33.71
C SER A 135 2.77 -5.43 32.85
N TYR A 136 3.62 -6.27 32.26
CA TYR A 136 4.74 -5.91 31.42
C TYR A 136 4.78 -6.71 30.10
N ASP A 137 3.96 -7.75 29.97
CA ASP A 137 3.89 -8.52 28.73
C ASP A 137 2.84 -7.92 27.78
N VAL A 138 3.30 -7.63 26.56
CA VAL A 138 2.54 -7.04 25.47
C VAL A 138 2.59 -7.98 24.28
N ARG A 139 1.50 -8.04 23.52
CA ARG A 139 1.47 -8.84 22.31
C ARG A 139 2.42 -8.29 21.26
N ALA A 140 3.12 -9.20 20.58
CA ALA A 140 3.82 -8.92 19.34
C ALA A 140 3.38 -9.88 18.23
N VAL A 141 3.68 -9.50 16.99
CA VAL A 141 3.43 -10.28 15.76
C VAL A 141 4.76 -10.55 15.08
N TYR A 142 5.09 -11.82 14.87
CA TYR A 142 6.27 -12.24 14.10
C TYR A 142 6.14 -11.95 12.61
N SER A 143 7.25 -12.03 11.87
CA SER A 143 7.26 -11.94 10.40
C SER A 143 6.40 -13.02 9.72
N SER A 144 6.25 -14.18 10.36
CA SER A 144 5.31 -15.23 9.94
C SER A 144 3.83 -14.85 10.11
N GLY A 145 3.55 -13.79 10.88
CA GLY A 145 2.24 -13.37 11.33
C GLY A 145 1.68 -14.17 12.50
N ALA A 146 2.46 -15.06 13.12
CA ALA A 146 2.11 -15.67 14.40
C ALA A 146 2.27 -14.64 15.53
N MET A 147 1.49 -14.80 16.60
CA MET A 147 1.49 -13.89 17.74
C MET A 147 2.24 -14.51 18.93
N LEU A 148 2.92 -13.66 19.70
CA LEU A 148 3.68 -14.01 20.90
C LEU A 148 3.57 -12.92 21.96
N TRP A 149 4.19 -13.17 23.12
CA TRP A 149 4.37 -12.19 24.18
C TRP A 149 5.82 -11.70 24.21
N ASN A 150 5.98 -10.39 24.40
CA ASN A 150 7.26 -9.75 24.60
C ASN A 150 7.16 -8.77 25.77
N HIS A 151 8.26 -8.61 26.51
CA HIS A 151 8.35 -7.59 27.56
C HIS A 151 8.34 -6.19 26.96
N ALA A 152 7.53 -5.30 27.51
CA ALA A 152 7.26 -3.97 26.96
C ALA A 152 8.52 -3.11 26.76
N TYR A 153 9.59 -3.33 27.54
CA TYR A 153 10.85 -2.60 27.39
C TYR A 153 11.69 -3.01 26.16
N TYR A 154 11.35 -4.08 25.45
CA TYR A 154 12.16 -4.54 24.33
C TYR A 154 12.17 -3.55 23.15
N GLY A 155 13.31 -2.90 22.94
CA GLY A 155 13.48 -1.84 21.93
C GLY A 155 13.54 -2.28 20.48
N ASN A 156 13.67 -3.59 20.22
CA ASN A 156 13.95 -4.17 18.89
C ASN A 156 12.69 -4.59 18.11
N ASN A 157 11.50 -4.28 18.64
CA ASN A 157 10.25 -4.55 17.95
C ASN A 157 9.87 -3.34 17.09
N GLY A 158 9.47 -3.63 15.85
CA GLY A 158 8.95 -2.66 14.91
C GLY A 158 7.61 -2.07 15.36
N VAL A 159 7.42 -0.80 15.04
CA VAL A 159 6.20 -0.06 15.32
C VAL A 159 5.41 0.07 14.03
N ARG A 160 4.17 -0.46 14.02
CA ARG A 160 3.23 -0.35 12.90
C ARG A 160 2.01 0.47 13.30
N PRO A 161 2.04 1.79 13.10
CA PRO A 161 0.96 2.67 13.50
C PRO A 161 -0.35 2.36 12.77
N LEU A 162 -1.45 2.51 13.50
CA LEU A 162 -2.81 2.55 12.99
C LEU A 162 -3.33 3.98 13.09
N CYS A 163 -4.04 4.45 12.07
CA CYS A 163 -4.72 5.74 12.09
C CYS A 163 -6.15 5.64 11.55
N TYR A 164 -7.00 6.59 11.96
CA TYR A 164 -8.33 6.80 11.42
C TYR A 164 -8.38 8.14 10.69
N LEU A 165 -8.60 8.11 9.38
CA LEU A 165 -8.48 9.27 8.50
C LEU A 165 -9.85 9.69 7.97
N LYS A 166 -10.03 11.00 7.72
CA LYS A 166 -11.17 11.50 6.95
C LYS A 166 -11.19 10.89 5.55
N SER A 167 -12.32 10.38 5.11
CA SER A 167 -12.46 9.70 3.81
C SER A 167 -12.27 10.61 2.58
N GLU A 168 -12.35 11.93 2.75
CA GLU A 168 -12.27 12.91 1.66
C GLU A 168 -10.86 13.47 1.40
N ILE A 169 -9.86 13.03 2.17
CA ILE A 169 -8.48 13.51 1.94
C ILE A 169 -7.94 12.99 0.62
N LEU A 170 -7.07 13.80 0.01
CA LEU A 170 -6.29 13.41 -1.16
C LEU A 170 -5.00 12.74 -0.72
N VAL A 171 -4.69 11.62 -1.37
CA VAL A 171 -3.49 10.80 -1.15
C VAL A 171 -2.85 10.45 -2.48
N SER A 172 -1.59 10.01 -2.45
CA SER A 172 -0.92 9.47 -3.64
C SER A 172 -1.00 7.94 -3.63
N VAL A 173 -1.21 7.33 -4.79
CA VAL A 173 -1.27 5.86 -4.92
C VAL A 173 0.03 5.41 -5.61
N PRO A 174 0.80 4.50 -5.00
CA PRO A 174 2.02 3.98 -5.62
C PRO A 174 1.75 3.39 -7.00
N GLY A 175 2.52 3.81 -8.01
CA GLY A 175 2.44 3.29 -9.38
C GLY A 175 1.40 3.96 -10.30
N GLU A 176 0.54 4.86 -9.80
CA GLU A 176 -0.42 5.58 -10.65
C GLU A 176 0.17 6.85 -11.29
N ASP A 177 1.20 7.44 -10.68
CA ASP A 177 1.86 8.64 -11.21
C ASP A 177 2.67 8.35 -12.51
N ASP A 178 2.83 7.08 -12.88
CA ASP A 178 3.44 6.65 -14.14
C ASP A 178 2.42 6.54 -15.29
N GLU A 179 1.11 6.50 -15.03
CA GLU A 179 0.10 6.41 -16.10
C GLU A 179 -0.17 7.77 -16.76
N GLU A 180 -0.15 8.88 -16.02
CA GLU A 180 -0.41 10.22 -16.60
C GLU A 180 0.70 10.67 -17.57
N LYS A 181 1.93 10.17 -17.47
CA LYS A 181 3.00 10.45 -18.44
C LYS A 181 2.97 9.56 -19.68
N ASN A 182 2.26 8.43 -19.64
CA ASN A 182 2.25 7.44 -20.71
C ASN A 182 1.03 7.57 -21.65
N VAL A 183 -0.01 8.31 -21.25
CA VAL A 183 -1.22 8.46 -22.09
C VAL A 183 -1.04 9.48 -23.22
N GLU A 184 -0.40 10.63 -22.97
CA GLU A 184 -0.20 11.65 -24.01
C GLU A 184 0.79 11.16 -25.11
N VAL A 185 1.84 10.45 -24.72
CA VAL A 185 2.85 9.92 -25.65
C VAL A 185 2.28 8.77 -26.49
N ALA A 186 1.42 7.91 -25.92
CA ALA A 186 0.85 6.77 -26.62
C ALA A 186 -0.23 7.14 -27.66
N GLU A 187 -1.01 8.21 -27.44
CA GLU A 187 -2.00 8.66 -28.42
C GLU A 187 -1.35 9.33 -29.64
N GLU A 188 -0.31 10.16 -29.43
CA GLU A 188 0.43 10.78 -30.55
C GLU A 188 1.16 9.73 -31.40
N ASP A 189 1.83 8.75 -30.78
CA ASP A 189 2.49 7.66 -31.50
C ASP A 189 1.48 6.76 -32.24
N ARG A 190 0.30 6.51 -31.66
CA ARG A 190 -0.75 5.72 -32.33
C ARG A 190 -1.33 6.46 -33.54
N ALA A 191 -1.55 7.77 -33.43
CA ALA A 191 -2.04 8.57 -34.54
C ALA A 191 -1.02 8.63 -35.69
N GLN A 192 0.27 8.79 -35.38
CA GLN A 192 1.34 8.77 -36.38
C GLN A 192 1.49 7.39 -37.04
N LEU A 193 1.41 6.30 -36.27
CA LEU A 193 1.47 4.93 -36.81
C LEU A 193 0.30 4.63 -37.75
N VAL A 194 -0.91 5.11 -37.42
CA VAL A 194 -2.08 4.95 -38.31
C VAL A 194 -1.88 5.74 -39.60
N LEU A 195 -1.32 6.95 -39.54
CA LEU A 195 -1.02 7.75 -40.73
C LEU A 195 0.04 7.08 -41.62
N ILE A 196 1.14 6.59 -41.03
CA ILE A 196 2.21 5.88 -41.75
C ILE A 196 1.68 4.59 -42.39
N ALA A 197 0.85 3.83 -41.67
CA ALA A 197 0.23 2.62 -42.21
C ALA A 197 -0.73 2.95 -43.37
N SER A 198 -1.53 4.02 -43.25
CA SER A 198 -2.43 4.45 -44.32
C SER A 198 -1.69 4.90 -45.57
N ASP A 199 -0.58 5.64 -45.41
CA ASP A 199 0.22 6.11 -46.54
C ASP A 199 0.90 4.94 -47.27
N ARG A 200 1.40 3.95 -46.52
CA ARG A 200 1.95 2.71 -47.09
C ARG A 200 0.91 1.91 -47.87
N ILE A 201 -0.32 1.82 -47.35
CA ILE A 201 -1.42 1.12 -48.05
C ILE A 201 -1.79 1.88 -49.33
N LEU A 202 -1.93 3.21 -49.27
CA LEU A 202 -2.29 4.02 -50.44
C LEU A 202 -1.20 3.99 -51.53
N ASN A 203 0.08 4.04 -51.14
CA ASN A 203 1.19 3.92 -52.08
C ASN A 203 1.22 2.55 -52.76
N ALA A 204 1.02 1.46 -52.01
CA ALA A 204 0.95 0.12 -52.58
C ALA A 204 -0.23 -0.04 -53.56
N LEU A 205 -1.39 0.54 -53.25
CA LEU A 205 -2.56 0.46 -54.13
C LEU A 205 -2.40 1.28 -55.41
N ASN A 206 -1.60 2.35 -55.39
CA ASN A 206 -1.34 3.18 -56.57
C ASN A 206 -0.50 2.46 -57.64
N GLU A 207 0.15 1.34 -57.29
CA GLU A 207 0.89 0.49 -58.22
C GLU A 207 -0.03 -0.51 -58.97
N TYR A 208 -1.31 -0.61 -58.59
CA TYR A 208 -2.26 -1.56 -59.16
C TYR A 208 -3.52 -0.88 -59.75
N PRO A 209 -4.04 -1.37 -60.89
CA PRO A 209 -5.31 -0.91 -61.45
C PRO A 209 -6.48 -1.06 -60.46
N VAL A 210 -7.42 -0.11 -60.48
CA VAL A 210 -8.55 0.00 -59.52
C VAL A 210 -9.38 -1.28 -59.42
N GLU A 211 -9.44 -2.06 -60.50
CA GLU A 211 -10.20 -3.30 -60.60
C GLU A 211 -9.64 -4.44 -59.71
N VAL A 212 -8.40 -4.32 -59.23
CA VAL A 212 -7.70 -5.37 -58.46
C VAL A 212 -7.44 -4.98 -57.01
N TRP A 213 -7.95 -3.82 -56.57
CA TRP A 213 -7.70 -3.26 -55.24
C TRP A 213 -8.15 -4.17 -54.09
N GLY A 214 -9.20 -4.97 -54.28
CA GLY A 214 -9.67 -5.91 -53.27
C GLY A 214 -8.65 -7.01 -52.93
N GLU A 215 -7.96 -7.56 -53.93
CA GLU A 215 -6.92 -8.58 -53.72
C GLU A 215 -5.61 -7.96 -53.23
N ALA A 216 -5.24 -6.78 -53.75
CA ALA A 216 -4.05 -6.03 -53.33
C ALA A 216 -4.13 -5.55 -51.86
N LEU A 217 -5.31 -5.12 -51.41
CA LEU A 217 -5.58 -4.80 -49.99
C LEU A 217 -5.37 -6.03 -49.10
N GLY A 218 -5.91 -7.18 -49.50
CA GLY A 218 -5.76 -8.43 -48.75
C GLY A 218 -4.30 -8.85 -48.59
N ALA A 219 -3.51 -8.77 -49.68
CA ALA A 219 -2.09 -9.13 -49.67
C ALA A 219 -1.24 -8.16 -48.81
N THR A 220 -1.51 -6.86 -48.90
CA THR A 220 -0.77 -5.84 -48.13
C THR A 220 -1.04 -5.95 -46.64
N VAL A 221 -2.30 -6.17 -46.25
CA VAL A 221 -2.69 -6.40 -44.85
C VAL A 221 -2.06 -7.69 -44.32
N ALA A 222 -2.06 -8.78 -45.10
CA ALA A 222 -1.41 -10.03 -44.72
C ALA A 222 0.10 -9.85 -44.48
N SER A 223 0.81 -9.14 -45.38
CA SER A 223 2.24 -8.85 -45.23
C SER A 223 2.55 -8.02 -43.97
N LEU A 224 1.71 -7.03 -43.65
CA LEU A 224 1.84 -6.24 -42.43
C LEU A 224 1.67 -7.08 -41.15
N PHE A 225 0.76 -8.06 -41.16
CA PHE A 225 0.57 -8.97 -40.03
C PHE A 225 1.74 -9.95 -39.87
N THR A 226 2.27 -10.50 -40.97
CA THR A 226 3.45 -11.37 -40.93
C THR A 226 4.68 -10.61 -40.43
N SER A 227 4.93 -9.39 -40.93
CA SER A 227 6.05 -8.56 -40.45
C SER A 227 5.96 -8.22 -38.96
N LYS A 228 4.75 -8.04 -38.40
CA LYS A 228 4.54 -7.84 -36.96
C LYS A 228 4.83 -9.11 -36.15
N GLN A 229 4.48 -10.28 -36.66
CA GLN A 229 4.78 -11.56 -36.00
C GLN A 229 6.30 -11.83 -35.99
N ASP A 230 6.98 -11.56 -37.10
CA ASP A 230 8.44 -11.72 -37.22
C ASP A 230 9.18 -10.78 -36.25
N ALA A 231 8.75 -9.51 -36.17
CA ALA A 231 9.34 -8.54 -35.24
C ALA A 231 9.12 -8.91 -33.76
N ALA A 232 7.94 -9.45 -33.43
CA ALA A 232 7.63 -9.93 -32.08
C ALA A 232 8.45 -11.18 -31.70
N GLN A 233 8.69 -12.07 -32.67
CA GLN A 233 9.51 -13.26 -32.47
C GLN A 233 11.00 -12.90 -32.27
N ILE A 234 11.53 -11.96 -33.07
CA ILE A 234 12.91 -11.44 -32.91
C ILE A 234 13.08 -10.80 -31.52
N ALA A 235 12.12 -9.99 -31.08
CA ALA A 235 12.17 -9.35 -29.77
C ALA A 235 12.09 -10.35 -28.59
N GLN A 236 11.45 -11.52 -28.79
CA GLN A 236 11.40 -12.58 -27.79
C GLN A 236 12.71 -13.38 -27.77
N GLU A 237 13.26 -13.72 -28.93
CA GLU A 237 14.56 -14.42 -29.04
C GLU A 237 15.71 -13.60 -28.46
N ASP A 238 15.69 -12.27 -28.59
CA ASP A 238 16.69 -11.37 -28.00
C ASP A 238 16.55 -11.27 -26.47
N LYS A 239 15.33 -11.37 -25.93
CA LYS A 239 15.09 -11.44 -24.47
C LYS A 239 15.57 -12.76 -23.88
N ASP A 240 15.32 -13.86 -24.58
CA ASP A 240 15.71 -15.20 -24.11
C ASP A 240 17.24 -15.35 -24.12
N LYS A 241 17.95 -14.78 -25.11
CA LYS A 241 19.43 -14.73 -25.14
C LYS A 241 20.03 -13.84 -24.05
N ALA A 242 19.34 -12.78 -23.64
CA ALA A 242 19.81 -11.89 -22.58
C ALA A 242 19.66 -12.48 -21.17
N ALA A 243 18.83 -13.53 -21.00
CA ALA A 243 18.61 -14.21 -19.73
C ALA A 243 19.56 -15.40 -19.47
N GLU A 244 20.33 -15.83 -20.48
CA GLU A 244 21.31 -16.93 -20.39
C GLU A 244 22.76 -16.47 -20.10
N VAL A 245 22.99 -15.16 -19.87
CA VAL A 245 24.30 -14.56 -19.51
C VAL A 245 24.28 -14.07 -18.06
#